data_AF-A0A5R9P110-F1
#
_entry.id   AF-A0A5R9P110-F1
#
_cell.length_a   1.000
_cell.length_b   1.000
_cell.length_c   1.000
_cell.angle_alpha   90.00
_cell.angle_beta   90.00
_cell.angle_gamma   90.00
#
_symmetry.space_group_name_H-M   'P 1'
#
loop_
_entity.id
_entity.type
_entity.pdbx_description
1 polymer ?
#
loop_
_entity_poly.entity_id
_entity_poly.type
_entity_poly.pdbx_seq_one_letter_code
_entity_poly.pdbx_strand_id
1 'polypeptide(L)'
;MRIVDRQEFLAMPAGTVFVKFPAQPADGTHIDLGYDSAICIKEDTVGSDFIVQELLPNFEDVNDGGDWADVMSSMLEGNVSPPLDYECTARDGLFDENQLFLVWEKADLERMIGRLNAALLSGYGL
;
A
#
# COMPACT_ATOMS: atom_id res chain seq x y z
N MET A 1 9.36 3.48 12.44
CA MET A 1 8.42 2.45 11.95
C MET A 1 8.35 1.41 13.03
N ARG A 2 7.27 0.63 13.07
CA ARG A 2 7.14 -0.49 14.00
C ARG A 2 6.29 -1.60 13.39
N ILE A 3 6.57 -2.83 13.79
CA ILE A 3 5.73 -3.99 13.43
C ILE A 3 4.64 -4.10 14.50
N VAL A 4 3.39 -4.19 14.05
CA VAL A 4 2.21 -4.36 14.90
C VAL A 4 1.43 -5.61 14.46
N ASP A 5 0.67 -6.18 15.39
CA ASP A 5 -0.26 -7.26 15.06
C ASP A 5 -1.56 -6.74 14.44
N ARG A 6 -2.39 -7.68 13.97
CA ARG A 6 -3.70 -7.40 13.40
C ARG A 6 -4.63 -6.62 14.33
N GLN A 7 -4.69 -6.98 15.61
CA GLN A 7 -5.62 -6.33 16.53
C GLN A 7 -5.24 -4.86 16.73
N GLU A 8 -3.96 -4.61 16.95
CA GLU A 8 -3.43 -3.25 17.07
C GLU A 8 -3.65 -2.47 15.77
N PHE A 9 -3.32 -3.04 14.62
CA PHE A 9 -3.49 -2.40 13.31
C PHE A 9 -4.94 -1.99 13.02
N LEU A 10 -5.90 -2.89 13.26
CA LEU A 10 -7.32 -2.60 13.04
C LEU A 10 -7.87 -1.50 13.97
N ALA A 11 -7.24 -1.30 15.13
CA ALA A 11 -7.57 -0.20 16.06
C ALA A 11 -6.91 1.14 15.68
N MET A 12 -5.95 1.15 14.75
CA MET A 12 -5.31 2.38 14.27
C MET A 12 -6.28 3.21 13.40
N PRO A 13 -6.18 4.55 13.44
CA PRO A 13 -7.05 5.43 12.67
C PRO A 13 -6.84 5.29 11.15
N ALA A 14 -7.83 5.76 10.39
CA ALA A 14 -7.68 6.03 8.95
C ALA A 14 -6.50 7.01 8.70
N GLY A 15 -5.85 6.87 7.54
CA GLY A 15 -4.61 7.56 7.19
C GLY A 15 -3.33 6.88 7.71
N THR A 16 -3.41 5.67 8.26
CA THR A 16 -2.23 4.93 8.73
C THR A 16 -1.46 4.35 7.54
N VAL A 17 -0.21 4.77 7.35
CA VAL A 17 0.67 4.27 6.26
C VAL A 17 1.38 3.00 6.67
N PHE A 18 1.30 1.95 5.84
CA PHE A 18 1.81 0.63 6.18
C PHE A 18 2.26 -0.18 4.94
N VAL A 19 2.96 -1.27 5.20
CA VAL A 19 3.13 -2.41 4.28
C VAL A 19 2.74 -3.69 5.04
N LYS A 20 2.23 -4.71 4.34
CA LYS A 20 2.02 -6.02 4.95
C LYS A 20 3.37 -6.62 5.34
N PHE A 21 3.46 -7.10 6.58
CA PHE A 21 4.61 -7.81 7.09
C PHE A 21 4.21 -9.28 7.32
N PRO A 22 5.00 -10.26 6.87
CA PRO A 22 4.60 -11.66 6.90
C PRO A 22 4.31 -12.12 8.34
N ALA A 23 3.26 -12.91 8.48
CA ALA A 23 3.03 -13.69 9.69
C ALA A 23 4.27 -14.57 9.94
N GLN A 24 4.69 -14.67 11.20
CA GLN A 24 5.87 -15.46 11.52
C GLN A 24 5.55 -16.96 11.51
N PRO A 25 6.48 -17.81 11.07
CA PRO A 25 6.29 -19.26 11.08
C PRO A 25 5.90 -19.76 12.47
N ALA A 26 4.75 -20.45 12.57
CA ALA A 26 4.22 -20.92 13.84
C ALA A 26 5.14 -21.93 14.56
N ASP A 27 6.03 -22.59 13.82
CA ASP A 27 7.01 -23.55 14.33
C ASP A 27 8.31 -22.89 14.84
N GLY A 28 8.47 -21.58 14.63
CA GLY A 28 9.67 -20.84 15.02
C GLY A 28 10.94 -21.29 14.31
N THR A 29 10.84 -21.98 13.17
CA THR A 29 12.01 -22.51 12.44
C THR A 29 12.91 -21.41 11.89
N HIS A 30 12.33 -20.25 11.59
CA HIS A 30 13.04 -19.08 11.10
C HIS A 30 12.23 -17.81 11.44
N ILE A 31 12.86 -16.66 11.22
CA ILE A 31 12.20 -15.35 11.25
C ILE A 31 12.04 -14.91 9.80
N ASP A 32 10.81 -14.67 9.38
CA ASP A 32 10.53 -14.11 8.05
C ASP A 32 10.68 -12.59 8.13
N LEU A 33 11.73 -12.08 7.49
CA LEU A 33 12.04 -10.65 7.38
C LEU A 33 11.61 -10.06 6.04
N GLY A 34 10.85 -10.81 5.24
CA GLY A 34 10.19 -10.30 4.05
C GLY A 34 9.17 -9.22 4.40
N TYR A 35 8.66 -8.54 3.38
CA TYR A 35 7.53 -7.63 3.45
C TYR A 35 6.98 -7.43 2.04
N ASP A 36 5.71 -7.08 1.95
CA ASP A 36 5.13 -6.66 0.69
C ASP A 36 5.77 -5.34 0.24
N SER A 37 6.05 -5.20 -1.05
CA SER A 37 6.60 -3.97 -1.62
C SER A 37 5.56 -2.86 -1.80
N ALA A 38 4.26 -3.19 -1.74
CA ALA A 38 3.20 -2.20 -1.86
C ALA A 38 3.06 -1.37 -0.58
N ILE A 39 3.44 -0.10 -0.65
CA ILE A 39 3.12 0.89 0.40
C ILE A 39 1.65 1.27 0.26
N CYS A 40 0.92 1.17 1.36
CA CYS A 40 -0.51 1.38 1.41
C CYS A 40 -0.89 2.39 2.50
N ILE A 41 -2.09 2.94 2.37
CA ILE A 41 -2.76 3.75 3.37
C ILE A 41 -4.00 2.98 3.83
N LYS A 42 -4.11 2.76 5.13
CA LYS A 42 -5.29 2.20 5.77
C LYS A 42 -6.33 3.31 5.92
N GLU A 43 -7.54 3.04 5.47
CA GLU A 43 -8.73 3.85 5.70
C GLU A 43 -9.57 3.23 6.84
N ASP A 44 -10.90 3.24 6.71
CA ASP A 44 -11.80 2.75 7.73
C ASP A 44 -11.66 1.24 7.98
N THR A 45 -11.79 0.86 9.25
CA THR A 45 -11.92 -0.54 9.66
C THR A 45 -13.36 -0.99 9.46
N VAL A 46 -13.57 -2.12 8.78
CA VAL A 46 -14.88 -2.69 8.48
C VAL A 46 -14.98 -4.10 9.06
N GLY A 47 -15.46 -4.19 10.31
CA GLY A 47 -15.54 -5.43 11.05
C GLY A 47 -14.15 -6.00 11.36
N SER A 48 -13.82 -7.14 10.75
CA SER A 48 -12.53 -7.82 10.90
C SER A 48 -11.56 -7.56 9.73
N ASP A 49 -11.90 -6.60 8.88
CA ASP A 49 -11.20 -6.20 7.66
C ASP A 49 -11.03 -4.67 7.64
N PHE A 50 -10.42 -4.12 6.60
CA PHE A 50 -10.24 -2.68 6.44
C PHE A 50 -10.26 -2.25 4.97
N ILE A 51 -10.49 -0.97 4.75
CA ILE A 51 -10.37 -0.30 3.47
C ILE A 51 -8.93 0.14 3.27
N VAL A 52 -8.39 -0.03 2.07
CA VAL A 52 -7.00 0.22 1.72
C VAL A 52 -6.89 1.02 0.43
N GLN A 53 -5.93 1.95 0.40
CA GLN A 53 -5.45 2.65 -0.78
C GLN A 53 -3.99 2.27 -1.02
N GLU A 54 -3.66 1.73 -2.20
CA GLU A 54 -2.27 1.51 -2.59
C GLU A 54 -1.65 2.80 -3.11
N LEU A 55 -0.37 3.06 -2.82
CA LEU A 55 0.36 4.21 -3.39
C LEU A 55 0.74 4.01 -4.86
N LEU A 56 0.69 2.77 -5.36
CA LEU A 56 0.58 2.49 -6.79
C LEU A 56 -0.90 2.26 -7.08
N PRO A 57 -1.68 3.32 -7.33
CA PRO A 57 -3.11 3.19 -7.55
C PRO A 57 -3.44 2.57 -8.91
N ASN A 58 -4.73 2.38 -9.15
CA ASN A 58 -5.24 2.12 -10.48
C ASN A 58 -5.18 3.39 -11.36
N PHE A 59 -5.45 3.23 -12.65
CA PHE A 59 -5.65 4.34 -13.56
C PHE A 59 -7.07 4.88 -13.46
N GLU A 60 -7.26 6.16 -13.78
CA GLU A 60 -8.60 6.75 -13.95
C GLU A 60 -9.38 5.99 -15.03
N ASP A 61 -10.71 5.91 -14.85
CA ASP A 61 -11.66 5.24 -15.75
C ASP A 61 -11.45 3.73 -15.99
N VAL A 62 -10.60 3.05 -15.20
CA VAL A 62 -10.43 1.59 -15.23
C VAL A 62 -11.37 0.92 -14.23
N ASN A 63 -12.33 0.12 -14.72
CA ASN A 63 -13.39 -0.46 -13.88
C ASN A 63 -13.19 -1.94 -13.58
N ASP A 64 -12.38 -2.64 -14.38
CA ASP A 64 -12.11 -4.05 -14.20
C ASP A 64 -10.71 -4.46 -14.68
N GLY A 65 -10.41 -5.75 -14.55
CA GLY A 65 -9.11 -6.30 -14.95
C GLY A 65 -8.89 -6.33 -16.47
N GLY A 66 -9.95 -6.26 -17.27
CA GLY A 66 -9.85 -6.15 -18.73
C GLY A 66 -9.38 -4.76 -19.13
N ASP A 67 -10.05 -3.72 -18.61
CA ASP A 67 -9.65 -2.32 -18.79
C ASP A 67 -8.18 -2.11 -18.36
N TRP A 68 -7.79 -2.68 -17.21
CA TRP A 68 -6.42 -2.59 -16.71
C TRP A 68 -5.42 -3.26 -17.66
N ALA A 69 -5.73 -4.45 -18.15
CA ALA A 69 -4.86 -5.19 -19.06
C ALA A 69 -4.68 -4.45 -20.40
N ASP A 70 -5.73 -3.80 -20.90
CA ASP A 70 -5.68 -3.00 -22.12
C ASP A 70 -4.80 -1.75 -21.95
N VAL A 71 -4.91 -1.03 -20.82
CA VAL A 71 -4.04 0.11 -20.50
C VAL A 71 -2.58 -0.33 -20.43
N MET A 72 -2.28 -1.41 -19.71
CA MET A 72 -0.92 -1.92 -19.58
C MET A 72 -0.34 -2.39 -20.91
N SER A 73 -1.15 -3.04 -21.75
CA SER A 73 -0.75 -3.43 -23.10
C SER A 73 -0.44 -2.22 -23.97
N SER A 74 -1.27 -1.17 -23.90
CA SER A 74 -1.06 0.09 -24.59
C SER A 74 0.24 0.78 -24.16
N MET A 75 0.57 0.78 -22.86
CA MET A 75 1.82 1.33 -22.33
C MET A 75 3.05 0.54 -22.80
N LEU A 76 2.95 -0.79 -22.91
CA LEU A 76 4.02 -1.63 -23.47
C LEU A 76 4.31 -1.31 -24.94
N GLU A 77 3.32 -0.82 -25.69
CA GLU A 77 3.47 -0.34 -27.06
C GLU A 77 4.04 1.08 -27.14
N GLY A 78 4.32 1.72 -26.00
CA GLY A 78 4.92 3.05 -25.90
C GLY A 78 3.93 4.20 -25.78
N ASN A 79 2.64 3.91 -25.60
CA ASN A 79 1.65 4.94 -25.32
C ASN A 79 1.80 5.45 -23.88
N VAL A 80 1.42 6.71 -23.65
CA VAL A 80 1.43 7.30 -22.32
C VAL A 80 0.26 6.71 -21.51
N SER A 81 0.50 6.44 -20.23
CA SER A 81 -0.56 5.98 -19.34
C SER A 81 -1.67 7.02 -19.22
N PRO A 82 -2.92 6.61 -18.97
CA PRO A 82 -3.91 7.51 -18.38
C PRO A 82 -3.40 8.06 -17.04
N PRO A 83 -4.05 9.12 -16.51
CA PRO A 83 -3.78 9.57 -15.16
C PRO A 83 -4.03 8.47 -14.12
N LEU A 84 -3.37 8.58 -12.97
CA LEU A 84 -3.51 7.67 -11.84
C LEU A 84 -4.61 8.17 -10.90
N ASP A 85 -5.45 7.27 -10.39
CA ASP A 85 -6.53 7.58 -9.45
C ASP A 85 -6.09 7.36 -7.99
N TYR A 86 -5.62 8.41 -7.32
CA TYR A 86 -5.19 8.31 -5.91
C TYR A 86 -6.34 8.26 -4.90
N GLU A 87 -7.60 8.25 -5.36
CA GLU A 87 -8.80 8.14 -4.53
C GLU A 87 -9.54 6.81 -4.78
N CYS A 88 -8.82 5.79 -5.29
CA CYS A 88 -9.35 4.45 -5.57
C CYS A 88 -9.12 3.45 -4.41
N THR A 89 -10.05 3.40 -3.45
CA THR A 89 -9.94 2.45 -2.34
C THR A 89 -10.53 1.06 -2.65
N ALA A 90 -10.02 0.03 -2.00
CA ALA A 90 -10.54 -1.34 -2.04
C ALA A 90 -10.65 -1.95 -0.64
N ARG A 91 -11.34 -3.09 -0.51
CA ARG A 91 -11.22 -3.93 0.69
C ARG A 91 -9.95 -4.77 0.59
N ASP A 92 -9.20 -4.86 1.68
CA ASP A 92 -8.00 -5.70 1.73
C ASP A 92 -8.33 -7.20 1.60
N GLY A 93 -9.42 -7.64 2.23
CA GLY A 93 -9.71 -9.07 2.35
C GLY A 93 -8.81 -9.74 3.39
N LEU A 94 -8.72 -9.14 4.58
CA LEU A 94 -7.87 -9.63 5.68
C LEU A 94 -8.38 -10.96 6.27
N PHE A 95 -7.90 -12.08 5.72
CA PHE A 95 -8.27 -13.44 6.17
C PHE A 95 -7.29 -14.08 7.16
N ASP A 96 -6.02 -13.65 7.19
CA ASP A 96 -5.02 -14.20 8.10
C ASP A 96 -5.09 -13.51 9.47
N GLU A 97 -5.35 -14.29 10.52
CA GLU A 97 -5.43 -13.78 11.89
C GLU A 97 -4.06 -13.40 12.47
N ASN A 98 -2.99 -13.99 11.96
CA ASN A 98 -1.61 -13.75 12.39
C ASN A 98 -0.89 -12.70 11.54
N GLN A 99 -1.61 -12.05 10.61
CA GLN A 99 -1.05 -11.00 9.76
C GLN A 99 -0.40 -9.90 10.61
N LEU A 100 0.84 -9.57 10.27
CA LEU A 100 1.58 -8.45 10.85
C LEU A 100 1.60 -7.27 9.87
N PHE A 101 1.85 -6.08 10.39
CA PHE A 101 1.93 -4.86 9.59
C PHE A 101 3.14 -4.04 10.01
N LEU A 102 3.95 -3.60 9.06
CA LEU A 102 5.00 -2.62 9.30
C LEU A 102 4.42 -1.24 9.06
N VAL A 103 4.27 -0.47 10.13
CA VAL A 103 3.59 0.83 10.13
C VAL A 103 4.61 1.96 10.26
N TRP A 104 4.41 3.02 9.48
CA TRP A 104 5.19 4.23 9.59
C TRP A 104 4.81 5.01 10.84
N GLU A 105 5.83 5.42 11.59
CA GLU A 105 5.65 6.44 12.62
C GLU A 105 5.61 7.81 11.95
N LYS A 106 4.94 8.78 12.58
CA LYS A 106 4.80 10.14 12.05
C LYS A 106 6.13 10.73 11.57
N ALA A 107 7.17 10.64 12.40
CA ALA A 107 8.49 11.20 12.09
C ALA A 107 9.15 10.52 10.87
N ASP A 108 8.89 9.24 10.63
CA ASP A 108 9.40 8.53 9.45
C ASP A 108 8.61 8.88 8.20
N LEU A 109 7.28 9.03 8.34
CA LEU A 109 6.41 9.47 7.24
C LEU A 109 6.78 10.89 6.79
N GLU A 110 7.03 11.81 7.72
CA GLU A 110 7.52 13.17 7.40
C GLU A 110 8.84 13.14 6.62
N ARG A 111 9.76 12.24 6.98
CA ARG A 111 11.03 12.05 6.25
C ARG A 111 10.81 11.45 4.86
N MET A 112 9.89 10.49 4.73
CA MET A 112 9.53 9.89 3.44
C MET A 112 8.94 10.95 2.50
N ILE A 113 8.01 11.77 2.97
CA ILE A 113 7.44 12.90 2.22
C ILE A 113 8.54 13.85 1.77
N GLY A 114 9.46 14.22 2.67
CA GLY A 114 10.63 15.05 2.31
C GLY A 114 11.49 14.44 1.20
N ARG A 115 11.71 13.11 1.25
CA ARG A 115 12.48 12.40 0.21
C ARG A 115 11.75 12.37 -1.13
N LEU A 116 10.44 12.15 -1.14
CA LEU A 116 9.60 12.14 -2.34
C LEU A 116 9.55 13.52 -3.00
N ASN A 117 9.35 14.58 -2.21
CA ASN A 117 9.41 15.96 -2.70
C ASN A 117 10.77 16.30 -3.32
N ALA A 118 11.87 15.89 -2.68
CA ALA A 118 13.21 16.08 -3.23
C ALA A 118 13.42 15.29 -4.54
N ALA A 119 12.87 14.08 -4.63
CA ALA A 119 12.91 13.27 -5.85
C ALA A 119 12.10 13.89 -6.99
N LEU A 120 10.92 14.45 -6.68
CA LEU A 120 10.09 15.19 -7.65
C LEU A 120 10.89 16.35 -8.26
N LEU A 121 11.48 17.21 -7.41
CA LEU A 121 12.29 18.34 -7.88
C LEU A 121 13.51 17.89 -8.71
N SER A 122 14.26 16.89 -8.23
CA SER A 122 15.51 16.47 -8.87
C SER A 122 15.28 15.72 -10.18
N GLY A 123 14.24 14.88 -10.24
CA GLY A 123 13.96 14.00 -11.38
C GLY A 123 13.10 14.65 -12.46
N TYR A 124 12.24 15.61 -12.08
CA TYR A 124 11.23 16.16 -12.98
C TYR A 124 11.28 17.68 -13.12
N GLY A 125 12.14 18.38 -12.35
CA GLY A 125 12.50 19.79 -12.59
C GLY A 125 11.32 20.75 -12.59
N LEU A 126 10.75 21.04 -11.43
CA LEU A 126 9.90 22.22 -11.23
C LEU A 126 10.76 23.42 -10.79
#